data_AF-A0A0J6VR68-F1
#
_entry.id   AF-A0A0J6VR68-F1
#
_cell.length_a   1.000
_cell.length_b   1.000
_cell.length_c   1.000
_cell.angle_alpha   90.00
_cell.angle_beta   90.00
_cell.angle_gamma   90.00
#
_symmetry.space_group_name_H-M   'P 1'
#
loop_
_entity.id
_entity.type
_entity.pdbx_description
1 polymer ?
#
loop_
_entity_poly.entity_id
_entity_poly.type
_entity_poly.pdbx_seq_one_letter_code
_entity_poly.pdbx_strand_id
1 'polypeptide(L)'
;MPGERTIPCRRSALMLCAAAPLLAAQPARSDETCQSPYMAKITGIEDFVYVWTLGVEGLGDGSDKLVTVDARESSPTFGKPIHAAPVGGRHEAHHGGFTDDRRQFWAAGLSDSKIFIFDVATEPAKPRLVKVIDDFVEASGGAAGPHGAYALPGRMLIPSLSNRHGTGRAALVEYSNEGDYVATHWLPTDAEPNGARIEGRADGYGYDARVLPRRNVMLTSSFTGLENYMRPLGDLMKDGEAMKRFGQTMVLWDFHARQPRAVLNVPGVPLEIRWAWGPKNTYAFTSTALTSKLWLVREDAPGAWSAKPVAEIGDPSTLPVPVDISLSADDRTLFVDTFMDGTTRVFDVSDPEKPRQIYEKKIGAQLNMVSQSWDGKRIYYTSSLLANWDKTGTENEQFLKAYAWNGKELTARFAIDFTAERLGRPHMMAFGATALYAK
;
A
#
# COMPACT_ATOMS: atom_id res chain seq x y z
N MET A 1 -69.83 1.45 55.29
CA MET A 1 -70.94 2.42 55.28
C MET A 1 -70.37 3.81 55.46
N PRO A 2 -70.86 4.80 54.70
CA PRO A 2 -70.11 5.28 53.55
C PRO A 2 -69.96 6.81 53.50
N GLY A 3 -69.12 7.27 52.58
CA GLY A 3 -69.10 8.64 52.09
C GLY A 3 -68.78 8.62 50.60
N GLU A 4 -69.82 8.46 49.77
CA GLU A 4 -69.77 8.56 48.31
C GLU A 4 -69.23 9.93 47.87
N ARG A 5 -68.45 9.96 46.79
CA ARG A 5 -68.38 11.11 45.86
C ARG A 5 -67.90 10.67 44.47
N THR A 6 -68.88 10.49 43.60
CA THR A 6 -68.98 11.04 42.23
C THR A 6 -67.74 11.09 41.33
N ILE A 7 -67.82 10.33 40.23
CA ILE A 7 -67.05 10.50 38.98
C ILE A 7 -67.61 11.71 38.20
N PRO A 8 -66.75 12.50 37.53
CA PRO A 8 -66.96 12.68 36.10
C PRO A 8 -65.66 12.67 35.27
N CYS A 9 -65.66 11.78 34.28
CA CYS A 9 -65.25 11.95 32.89
C CYS A 9 -64.29 13.12 32.56
N ARG A 10 -63.08 12.81 32.09
CA ARG A 10 -62.42 13.58 31.02
C ARG A 10 -61.26 12.81 30.36
N ARG A 11 -61.49 12.53 29.08
CA ARG A 11 -60.58 12.66 27.93
C ARG A 11 -59.25 11.90 27.96
N SER A 12 -59.24 10.85 27.13
CA SER A 12 -58.10 10.21 26.51
C SER A 12 -57.05 11.23 26.04
N ALA A 13 -55.83 11.08 26.54
CA ALA A 13 -54.63 11.57 25.89
C ALA A 13 -53.68 10.37 25.74
N LEU A 14 -53.61 9.84 24.51
CA LEU A 14 -52.54 8.92 24.11
C LEU A 14 -51.22 9.67 24.31
N MET A 15 -50.39 9.25 25.25
CA MET A 15 -48.98 9.60 25.24
C MET A 15 -48.32 8.83 24.09
N LEU A 16 -48.08 9.52 22.96
CA LEU A 16 -47.09 9.08 22.00
C LEU A 16 -45.71 9.20 22.65
N CYS A 17 -45.20 8.11 23.21
CA CYS A 17 -43.77 7.95 23.41
C CYS A 17 -43.12 7.79 22.03
N ALA A 18 -42.69 8.89 21.43
CA ALA A 18 -41.81 8.88 20.28
C ALA A 18 -40.44 8.33 20.73
N ALA A 19 -40.29 7.00 20.68
CA ALA A 19 -38.99 6.36 20.73
C ALA A 19 -38.27 6.67 19.40
N ALA A 20 -37.48 7.74 19.39
CA ALA A 20 -36.53 7.97 18.30
C ALA A 20 -35.53 6.80 18.29
N PRO A 21 -35.35 6.07 17.18
CA PRO A 21 -34.24 5.15 17.09
C PRO A 21 -32.97 6.01 17.01
N LEU A 22 -32.21 6.04 18.11
CA LEU A 22 -30.78 6.38 18.09
C LEU A 22 -30.10 5.32 17.22
N LEU A 23 -30.14 5.53 15.90
CA LEU A 23 -29.16 4.97 14.98
C LEU A 23 -27.83 5.63 15.36
N ALA A 24 -27.17 5.07 16.37
CA ALA A 24 -25.74 5.24 16.54
C ALA A 24 -25.10 4.59 15.30
N ALA A 25 -24.98 5.36 14.23
CA ALA A 25 -24.05 5.06 13.16
C ALA A 25 -22.69 4.93 13.84
N GLN A 26 -22.18 3.70 13.96
CA GLN A 26 -20.78 3.52 14.30
C GLN A 26 -20.00 4.28 13.22
N PRO A 27 -19.23 5.34 13.57
CA PRO A 27 -18.39 5.97 12.58
C PRO A 27 -17.43 4.89 12.10
N ALA A 28 -17.38 4.68 10.78
CA ALA A 28 -16.33 3.89 10.17
C ALA A 28 -15.00 4.51 10.59
N ARG A 29 -14.28 3.82 11.49
CA ARG A 29 -12.98 4.24 11.99
C ARG A 29 -11.97 3.77 10.97
N SER A 30 -11.37 4.69 10.19
CA SER A 30 -10.32 4.28 9.29
C SER A 30 -9.23 5.31 8.97
N ASP A 31 -8.11 4.82 8.42
CA ASP A 31 -6.77 5.44 8.22
C ASP A 31 -6.30 5.21 6.77
N GLU A 32 -5.18 5.79 6.32
CA GLU A 32 -4.55 5.63 4.99
C GLU A 32 -5.06 4.41 4.22
N THR A 33 -5.69 4.68 3.08
CA THR A 33 -6.56 3.74 2.37
C THR A 33 -5.82 2.54 1.76
N CYS A 34 -4.48 2.53 1.84
CA CYS A 34 -3.62 1.45 1.38
C CYS A 34 -3.29 0.43 2.50
N GLN A 35 -3.59 0.75 3.76
CA GLN A 35 -3.18 -0.02 4.94
C GLN A 35 -4.13 -1.18 5.26
N SER A 36 -3.65 -2.11 6.10
CA SER A 36 -4.45 -3.26 6.54
C SER A 36 -5.74 -2.84 7.28
N PRO A 37 -6.88 -3.50 7.02
CA PRO A 37 -8.12 -3.21 7.75
C PRO A 37 -8.05 -3.61 9.23
N TYR A 38 -7.05 -4.40 9.64
CA TYR A 38 -6.84 -4.84 11.03
C TYR A 38 -5.99 -3.87 11.86
N MET A 39 -5.31 -2.93 11.22
CA MET A 39 -4.40 -2.01 11.89
C MET A 39 -5.14 -0.99 12.74
N ALA A 40 -4.54 -0.52 13.83
CA ALA A 40 -4.97 0.66 14.57
C ALA A 40 -4.87 1.91 13.69
N LYS A 41 -5.92 2.75 13.71
CA LYS A 41 -6.18 3.72 12.64
C LYS A 41 -6.13 5.17 13.13
N ILE A 42 -5.46 6.04 12.37
CA ILE A 42 -5.60 7.49 12.49
C ILE A 42 -6.92 7.89 11.85
N THR A 43 -7.91 8.24 12.68
CA THR A 43 -9.23 8.70 12.20
C THR A 43 -9.29 10.21 11.96
N GLY A 44 -8.15 10.88 11.98
CA GLY A 44 -8.02 12.34 11.91
C GLY A 44 -6.86 12.78 11.02
N ILE A 45 -6.14 13.79 11.47
CA ILE A 45 -4.96 14.32 10.78
C ILE A 45 -3.72 13.60 11.31
N GLU A 46 -2.88 13.15 10.39
CA GLU A 46 -1.56 12.61 10.65
C GLU A 46 -0.61 13.69 11.20
N ASP A 47 0.11 13.38 12.26
CA ASP A 47 1.13 14.26 12.83
C ASP A 47 2.48 14.11 12.10
N PHE A 48 2.73 12.91 11.57
CA PHE A 48 4.02 12.53 10.99
C PHE A 48 3.83 11.76 9.68
N VAL A 49 4.76 11.98 8.75
CA VAL A 49 4.98 11.08 7.61
C VAL A 49 6.32 10.39 7.83
N TYR A 50 6.28 9.07 8.00
CA TYR A 50 7.48 8.23 7.98
C TYR A 50 7.80 7.85 6.54
N VAL A 51 9.05 8.05 6.13
CA VAL A 51 9.51 7.81 4.77
C VAL A 51 10.66 6.81 4.81
N TRP A 52 10.44 5.61 4.29
CA TRP A 52 11.51 4.64 4.12
C TRP A 52 12.37 5.08 2.93
N THR A 53 13.65 5.32 3.20
CA THR A 53 14.53 6.09 2.31
C THR A 53 15.79 5.28 2.03
N LEU A 54 16.10 5.09 0.75
CA LEU A 54 17.30 4.41 0.27
C LEU A 54 18.52 5.33 0.33
N GLY A 55 19.60 4.84 0.92
CA GLY A 55 20.88 5.53 1.05
C GLY A 55 21.59 5.70 -0.29
N VAL A 56 22.29 6.82 -0.43
CA VAL A 56 23.11 7.11 -1.62
C VAL A 56 24.55 7.36 -1.19
N GLU A 57 25.49 6.67 -1.82
CA GLU A 57 26.91 6.83 -1.51
C GLU A 57 27.36 8.30 -1.69
N GLY A 58 28.05 8.84 -0.68
CA GLY A 58 28.49 10.25 -0.65
C GLY A 58 27.41 11.27 -0.23
N LEU A 59 26.15 10.85 -0.07
CA LEU A 59 25.05 11.70 0.39
C LEU A 59 24.68 11.38 1.85
N GLY A 60 24.75 12.39 2.73
CA GLY A 60 24.49 12.20 4.15
C GLY A 60 25.45 11.17 4.77
N ASP A 61 24.88 10.19 5.47
CA ASP A 61 25.57 9.00 6.00
C ASP A 61 25.65 7.83 5.01
N GLY A 62 25.02 7.94 3.84
CA GLY A 62 24.94 6.90 2.81
C GLY A 62 24.14 5.64 3.19
N SER A 63 23.45 5.65 4.32
CA SER A 63 22.66 4.53 4.85
C SER A 63 21.21 4.59 4.40
N ASP A 64 20.56 3.44 4.24
CA ASP A 64 19.10 3.36 4.28
C ASP A 64 18.60 3.83 5.66
N LYS A 65 17.45 4.50 5.70
CA LYS A 65 16.95 5.09 6.95
C LYS A 65 15.44 5.36 6.92
N LEU A 66 14.85 5.38 8.11
CA LEU A 66 13.50 5.86 8.31
C LEU A 66 13.54 7.36 8.63
N VAL A 67 13.06 8.19 7.71
CA VAL A 67 12.95 9.64 7.91
C VAL A 67 11.59 9.97 8.49
N THR A 68 11.53 10.82 9.51
CA THR A 68 10.27 11.35 10.05
C THR A 68 10.11 12.81 9.63
N VAL A 69 9.02 13.10 8.92
CA VAL A 69 8.64 14.45 8.50
C VAL A 69 7.46 14.94 9.33
N ASP A 70 7.52 16.18 9.79
CA ASP A 70 6.45 16.79 10.58
C ASP A 70 5.29 17.26 9.68
N ALA A 71 4.10 16.69 9.90
CA ALA A 71 2.88 17.01 9.16
C ALA A 71 1.89 17.88 9.96
N ARG A 72 2.24 18.26 11.21
CA ARG A 72 1.39 19.11 12.05
C ARG A 72 1.40 20.55 11.55
N GLU A 73 0.27 21.03 11.03
CA GLU A 73 0.17 22.37 10.40
C GLU A 73 0.53 23.53 11.33
N SER A 74 0.30 23.38 12.65
CA SER A 74 0.66 24.39 13.65
C SER A 74 2.12 24.33 14.11
N SER A 75 2.88 23.32 13.68
CA SER A 75 4.27 23.13 14.10
C SER A 75 5.22 24.10 13.38
N PRO A 76 6.22 24.68 14.06
CA PRO A 76 7.27 25.48 13.42
C PRO A 76 8.15 24.67 12.45
N THR A 77 8.08 23.34 12.53
CA THR A 77 8.77 22.40 11.64
C THR A 77 7.85 21.75 10.61
N PHE A 78 6.61 22.23 10.42
CA PHE A 78 5.70 21.72 9.40
C PHE A 78 6.38 21.62 8.03
N GLY A 79 6.28 20.44 7.40
CA GLY A 79 6.88 20.15 6.11
C GLY A 79 8.41 20.02 6.15
N LYS A 80 9.00 19.74 7.32
CA LYS A 80 10.45 19.52 7.46
C LYS A 80 10.76 18.12 8.02
N PRO A 81 11.89 17.51 7.62
CA PRO A 81 12.44 16.36 8.33
C PRO A 81 12.80 16.77 9.76
N ILE A 82 12.35 15.98 10.74
CA ILE A 82 12.61 16.23 12.18
C ILE A 82 13.42 15.11 12.84
N HIS A 83 13.54 13.96 12.18
CA HIS A 83 14.33 12.83 12.65
C HIS A 83 14.72 11.91 11.49
N ALA A 84 15.84 11.21 11.63
CA ALA A 84 16.26 10.14 10.73
C ALA A 84 16.88 9.00 11.54
N ALA A 85 16.43 7.77 11.30
CA ALA A 85 16.93 6.57 11.96
C ALA A 85 17.63 5.66 10.94
N PRO A 86 18.96 5.78 10.77
CA PRO A 86 19.72 4.94 9.84
C PRO A 86 19.85 3.50 10.35
N VAL A 87 19.93 2.55 9.42
CA VAL A 87 20.08 1.12 9.73
C VAL A 87 21.50 0.58 9.45
N GLY A 88 22.37 1.42 8.88
CA GLY A 88 23.66 1.03 8.31
C GLY A 88 23.46 0.35 6.96
N GLY A 89 24.39 0.54 6.02
CA GLY A 89 24.34 -0.13 4.71
C GLY A 89 23.28 0.41 3.74
N ARG A 90 23.22 -0.19 2.54
CA ARG A 90 22.26 0.12 1.47
C ARG A 90 21.61 -1.18 1.05
N HIS A 91 20.32 -1.30 1.30
CA HIS A 91 19.57 -2.56 1.25
C HIS A 91 18.51 -2.56 0.17
N GLU A 92 18.44 -1.52 -0.66
CA GLU A 92 17.32 -1.24 -1.55
C GLU A 92 16.04 -1.05 -0.72
N ALA A 93 16.07 -0.07 0.21
CA ALA A 93 14.89 0.37 0.95
C ALA A 93 13.71 0.63 0.00
N HIS A 94 12.63 -0.12 0.19
CA HIS A 94 11.51 -0.15 -0.76
C HIS A 94 10.18 -0.01 0.00
N HIS A 95 9.49 -1.10 0.32
CA HIS A 95 8.22 -1.08 1.05
C HIS A 95 8.35 -1.42 2.54
N GLY A 96 7.26 -1.18 3.27
CA GLY A 96 7.14 -1.49 4.69
C GLY A 96 5.69 -1.38 5.15
N GLY A 97 5.45 -1.58 6.44
CA GLY A 97 4.13 -1.43 7.04
C GLY A 97 4.16 -1.63 8.55
N PHE A 98 3.07 -1.27 9.22
CA PHE A 98 3.00 -1.38 10.67
C PHE A 98 2.48 -2.73 11.14
N THR A 99 2.72 -3.06 12.41
CA THR A 99 1.97 -4.09 13.14
C THR A 99 0.49 -3.70 13.29
N ASP A 100 -0.37 -4.66 13.62
CA ASP A 100 -1.82 -4.44 13.80
C ASP A 100 -2.14 -3.46 14.93
N ASP A 101 -1.32 -3.40 15.98
CA ASP A 101 -1.41 -2.39 17.04
C ASP A 101 -0.70 -1.07 16.70
N ARG A 102 -0.08 -1.00 15.51
CA ARG A 102 0.70 0.12 14.97
C ARG A 102 1.92 0.52 15.78
N ARG A 103 2.36 -0.29 16.74
CA ARG A 103 3.47 0.10 17.62
C ARG A 103 4.84 -0.01 16.96
N GLN A 104 4.95 -0.86 15.93
CA GLN A 104 6.18 -1.07 15.20
C GLN A 104 5.97 -0.81 13.70
N PHE A 105 7.00 -0.27 13.05
CA PHE A 105 7.09 -0.16 11.60
C PHE A 105 8.16 -1.11 11.07
N TRP A 106 7.76 -2.03 10.20
CA TRP A 106 8.62 -3.02 9.56
C TRP A 106 8.99 -2.53 8.16
N ALA A 107 10.28 -2.40 7.88
CA ALA A 107 10.78 -1.85 6.63
C ALA A 107 11.69 -2.86 5.93
N ALA A 108 11.39 -3.16 4.67
CA ALA A 108 12.09 -4.19 3.91
C ALA A 108 13.32 -3.62 3.18
N GLY A 109 14.40 -4.42 3.18
CA GLY A 109 15.54 -4.32 2.28
C GLY A 109 15.39 -5.30 1.12
N LEU A 110 15.08 -4.77 -0.07
CA LEU A 110 14.67 -5.60 -1.20
C LEU A 110 15.83 -6.38 -1.84
N SER A 111 17.06 -5.90 -1.71
CA SER A 111 18.24 -6.48 -2.38
C SER A 111 18.94 -7.59 -1.58
N ASP A 112 18.85 -7.55 -0.25
CA ASP A 112 19.53 -8.52 0.63
C ASP A 112 18.58 -9.23 1.60
N SER A 113 17.27 -8.96 1.48
CA SER A 113 16.20 -9.60 2.25
C SER A 113 16.23 -9.35 3.75
N LYS A 114 16.91 -8.29 4.21
CA LYS A 114 16.79 -7.86 5.60
C LYS A 114 15.46 -7.15 5.85
N ILE A 115 14.96 -7.27 7.07
CA ILE A 115 13.81 -6.49 7.54
C ILE A 115 14.20 -5.74 8.81
N PHE A 116 13.94 -4.45 8.83
CA PHE A 116 14.26 -3.53 9.91
C PHE A 116 12.99 -3.16 10.66
N ILE A 117 12.98 -3.37 11.98
CA ILE A 117 11.80 -3.13 12.82
C ILE A 117 12.08 -1.92 13.70
N PHE A 118 11.27 -0.88 13.54
CA PHE A 118 11.33 0.36 14.30
C PHE A 118 10.23 0.43 15.33
N ASP A 119 10.55 0.81 16.57
CA ASP A 119 9.55 1.29 17.53
C ASP A 119 9.12 2.71 17.13
N VAL A 120 7.82 2.86 16.87
CA VAL A 120 7.18 4.13 16.50
C VAL A 120 6.18 4.62 17.57
N ALA A 121 6.00 3.86 18.66
CA ALA A 121 5.04 4.16 19.71
C ALA A 121 5.65 4.94 20.87
N THR A 122 6.89 4.63 21.27
CA THR A 122 7.51 5.24 22.46
C THR A 122 7.74 6.75 22.28
N GLU A 123 8.26 7.16 21.13
CA GLU A 123 8.45 8.56 20.75
C GLU A 123 8.15 8.69 19.24
N PRO A 124 6.89 8.92 18.83
CA PRO A 124 6.50 8.87 17.41
C PRO A 124 7.26 9.88 16.54
N ALA A 125 7.68 11.02 17.09
CA ALA A 125 8.51 11.99 16.38
C ALA A 125 9.96 11.51 16.14
N LYS A 126 10.42 10.47 16.85
CA LYS A 126 11.77 9.91 16.78
C LYS A 126 11.79 8.39 16.87
N PRO A 127 11.29 7.67 15.84
CA PRO A 127 11.36 6.22 15.78
C PRO A 127 12.78 5.69 15.97
N ARG A 128 12.91 4.47 16.51
CA ARG A 128 14.20 3.83 16.78
C ARG A 128 14.20 2.41 16.27
N LEU A 129 15.30 2.00 15.63
CA LEU A 129 15.51 0.61 15.25
C LEU A 129 15.62 -0.24 16.53
N VAL A 130 14.79 -1.28 16.62
CA VAL A 130 14.73 -2.17 17.80
C VAL A 130 15.04 -3.63 17.47
N LYS A 131 14.87 -4.07 16.23
CA LYS A 131 15.20 -5.42 15.78
C LYS A 131 15.55 -5.42 14.29
N VAL A 132 16.41 -6.35 13.89
CA VAL A 132 16.70 -6.68 12.49
C VAL A 132 16.46 -8.17 12.33
N ILE A 133 15.71 -8.54 11.29
CA ILE A 133 15.59 -9.91 10.79
C ILE A 133 16.54 -10.02 9.61
N ASP A 134 17.58 -10.83 9.74
CA ASP A 134 18.62 -11.03 8.72
C ASP A 134 18.72 -12.48 8.21
N ASP A 135 17.79 -13.34 8.64
CA ASP A 135 17.68 -14.75 8.26
C ASP A 135 16.45 -15.05 7.40
N PHE A 136 15.75 -14.04 6.86
CA PHE A 136 14.49 -14.18 6.10
C PHE A 136 14.56 -15.29 5.04
N VAL A 137 15.66 -15.35 4.29
CA VAL A 137 15.83 -16.34 3.22
C VAL A 137 15.89 -17.77 3.78
N GLU A 138 16.63 -17.98 4.86
CA GLU A 138 16.81 -19.31 5.44
C GLU A 138 15.57 -19.72 6.25
N ALA A 139 15.01 -18.82 7.06
CA ALA A 139 13.81 -19.05 7.84
C ALA A 139 12.60 -19.39 6.96
N SER A 140 12.44 -18.71 5.82
CA SER A 140 11.35 -18.96 4.88
C SER A 140 11.52 -20.21 4.02
N GLY A 141 12.68 -20.88 4.06
CA GLY A 141 12.98 -21.99 3.16
C GLY A 141 13.32 -21.55 1.73
N GLY A 142 13.74 -20.28 1.55
CA GLY A 142 14.35 -19.80 0.32
C GLY A 142 13.64 -18.64 -0.37
N ALA A 143 12.60 -18.03 0.21
CA ALA A 143 11.99 -16.82 -0.33
C ALA A 143 12.93 -15.62 -0.13
N ALA A 144 12.95 -14.66 -1.05
CA ALA A 144 13.84 -13.49 -1.00
C ALA A 144 13.17 -12.23 -1.57
N GLY A 145 13.74 -11.08 -1.24
CA GLY A 145 13.18 -9.77 -1.63
C GLY A 145 11.81 -9.54 -0.97
N PRO A 146 11.73 -9.46 0.38
CA PRO A 146 10.51 -9.03 1.06
C PRO A 146 10.11 -7.65 0.54
N HIS A 147 8.82 -7.46 0.28
CA HIS A 147 8.28 -6.22 -0.27
C HIS A 147 7.47 -5.46 0.79
N GLY A 148 6.14 -5.59 0.80
CA GLY A 148 5.27 -4.96 1.80
C GLY A 148 5.11 -5.80 3.07
N ALA A 149 5.19 -5.18 4.25
CA ALA A 149 4.85 -5.83 5.51
C ALA A 149 3.38 -5.55 5.85
N TYR A 150 2.50 -6.54 5.69
CA TYR A 150 1.05 -6.35 5.82
C TYR A 150 0.52 -6.91 7.14
N ALA A 151 -0.02 -6.04 8.01
CA ALA A 151 -0.58 -6.45 9.30
C ALA A 151 -1.79 -7.38 9.14
N LEU A 152 -1.77 -8.47 9.90
CA LEU A 152 -2.91 -9.30 10.27
C LEU A 152 -3.00 -9.33 11.80
N PRO A 153 -4.11 -9.79 12.41
CA PRO A 153 -4.20 -9.87 13.86
C PRO A 153 -3.06 -10.73 14.46
N GLY A 154 -2.17 -10.10 15.21
CA GLY A 154 -0.99 -10.71 15.82
C GLY A 154 0.09 -11.25 14.86
N ARG A 155 0.03 -10.90 13.57
CA ARG A 155 0.96 -11.42 12.55
C ARG A 155 1.30 -10.39 11.49
N MET A 156 2.45 -10.56 10.85
CA MET A 156 2.84 -9.88 9.63
C MET A 156 2.80 -10.87 8.47
N LEU A 157 2.15 -10.49 7.37
CA LEU A 157 2.18 -11.21 6.10
C LEU A 157 3.06 -10.44 5.11
N ILE A 158 4.09 -11.08 4.58
CA ILE A 158 5.12 -10.43 3.76
C ILE A 158 5.20 -11.15 2.40
N PRO A 159 4.65 -10.59 1.31
CA PRO A 159 4.99 -11.04 -0.03
C PRO A 159 6.48 -10.84 -0.33
N SER A 160 7.06 -11.83 -0.99
CA SER A 160 8.40 -11.77 -1.56
C SER A 160 8.33 -11.55 -3.07
N LEU A 161 9.39 -10.99 -3.66
CA LEU A 161 9.50 -10.81 -5.11
C LEU A 161 10.33 -11.91 -5.78
N SER A 162 11.13 -12.62 -4.98
CA SER A 162 12.16 -13.50 -5.48
C SER A 162 12.40 -14.69 -4.54
N ASN A 163 13.47 -15.44 -4.83
CA ASN A 163 13.98 -16.56 -4.05
C ASN A 163 15.51 -16.49 -3.93
N ARG A 164 16.10 -17.44 -3.22
CA ARG A 164 17.55 -17.56 -3.02
C ARG A 164 18.38 -17.67 -4.31
N HIS A 165 17.74 -18.00 -5.43
CA HIS A 165 18.37 -18.10 -6.75
C HIS A 165 18.25 -16.80 -7.55
N GLY A 166 17.57 -15.78 -7.03
CA GLY A 166 17.34 -14.50 -7.69
C GLY A 166 16.25 -14.53 -8.78
N THR A 167 15.61 -15.68 -9.01
CA THR A 167 14.50 -15.79 -9.97
C THR A 167 13.23 -15.23 -9.34
N GLY A 168 12.17 -14.98 -10.12
CA GLY A 168 10.96 -14.39 -9.53
C GLY A 168 10.01 -15.37 -8.84
N ARG A 169 10.39 -16.65 -8.64
CA ARG A 169 9.54 -17.53 -7.83
C ARG A 169 9.41 -16.93 -6.42
N ALA A 170 8.18 -16.67 -6.00
CA ALA A 170 7.88 -15.91 -4.81
C ALA A 170 7.04 -16.71 -3.80
N ALA A 171 6.97 -16.19 -2.57
CA ALA A 171 6.09 -16.70 -1.52
C ALA A 171 5.41 -15.57 -0.74
N LEU A 172 4.38 -15.93 0.02
CA LEU A 172 3.92 -15.18 1.18
C LEU A 172 4.61 -15.77 2.42
N VAL A 173 5.27 -14.92 3.21
CA VAL A 173 5.97 -15.33 4.43
C VAL A 173 5.29 -14.68 5.64
N GLU A 174 4.96 -15.49 6.65
CA GLU A 174 4.33 -15.02 7.88
C GLU A 174 5.32 -14.94 9.03
N TYR A 175 5.21 -13.87 9.79
CA TYR A 175 5.91 -13.67 11.05
C TYR A 175 4.91 -13.31 12.16
N SER A 176 5.25 -13.58 13.42
CA SER A 176 4.59 -12.95 14.56
C SER A 176 4.91 -11.46 14.64
N ASN A 177 4.16 -10.69 15.42
CA ASN A 177 4.49 -9.30 15.69
C ASN A 177 5.86 -9.14 16.39
N GLU A 178 6.31 -10.17 17.11
CA GLU A 178 7.61 -10.20 17.78
C GLU A 178 8.77 -10.44 16.81
N GLY A 179 8.50 -10.78 15.55
CA GLY A 179 9.52 -11.05 14.54
C GLY A 179 10.01 -12.49 14.54
N ASP A 180 9.15 -13.44 14.89
CA ASP A 180 9.44 -14.88 14.80
C ASP A 180 8.78 -15.47 13.56
N TYR A 181 9.52 -16.29 12.81
CA TYR A 181 8.99 -16.97 11.62
C TYR A 181 7.82 -17.90 11.99
N VAL A 182 6.76 -17.88 11.16
CA VAL A 182 5.56 -18.70 11.36
C VAL A 182 5.37 -19.70 10.21
N ALA A 183 5.34 -19.23 8.97
CA ALA A 183 5.05 -20.07 7.82
C ALA A 183 5.46 -19.44 6.49
N THR A 184 5.63 -20.29 5.47
CA THR A 184 5.83 -19.89 4.07
C THR A 184 4.75 -20.53 3.19
N HIS A 185 4.16 -19.72 2.30
CA HIS A 185 3.18 -20.15 1.31
C HIS A 185 3.63 -19.75 -0.09
N TRP A 186 4.16 -20.70 -0.85
CA TRP A 186 4.66 -20.44 -2.20
C TRP A 186 3.52 -20.10 -3.17
N LEU A 187 3.74 -19.09 -4.01
CA LEU A 187 2.81 -18.72 -5.08
C LEU A 187 2.69 -19.91 -6.05
N PRO A 188 1.48 -20.16 -6.59
CA PRO A 188 1.22 -21.28 -7.50
C PRO A 188 1.98 -21.12 -8.82
N THR A 189 2.40 -22.25 -9.39
CA THR A 189 2.95 -22.33 -10.75
C THR A 189 2.18 -23.32 -11.60
N ASP A 190 2.40 -23.34 -12.92
CA ASP A 190 1.80 -24.36 -13.80
C ASP A 190 2.14 -25.80 -13.34
N ALA A 191 3.35 -26.00 -12.80
CA ALA A 191 3.78 -27.29 -12.27
C ALA A 191 3.23 -27.59 -10.86
N GLU A 192 3.02 -26.54 -10.06
CA GLU A 192 2.56 -26.63 -8.67
C GLU A 192 1.37 -25.68 -8.45
N PRO A 193 0.19 -26.00 -8.99
CA PRO A 193 -0.97 -25.11 -8.93
C PRO A 193 -1.55 -24.97 -7.52
N ASN A 194 -1.20 -25.88 -6.60
CA ASN A 194 -1.64 -25.86 -5.21
C ASN A 194 -3.17 -25.65 -5.10
N GLY A 195 -3.95 -26.41 -5.87
CA GLY A 195 -5.41 -26.37 -5.85
C GLY A 195 -6.06 -25.20 -6.60
N ALA A 196 -5.29 -24.24 -7.14
CA ALA A 196 -5.85 -23.13 -7.90
C ALA A 196 -6.40 -23.57 -9.27
N ARG A 197 -7.55 -23.01 -9.64
CA ARG A 197 -7.98 -22.95 -11.04
C ARG A 197 -7.09 -21.95 -11.79
N ILE A 198 -6.47 -22.36 -12.90
CA ILE A 198 -5.63 -21.49 -13.73
C ILE A 198 -6.44 -21.01 -14.94
N GLU A 199 -6.57 -19.69 -15.12
CA GLU A 199 -7.29 -19.12 -16.28
C GLU A 199 -6.44 -19.09 -17.56
N GLY A 200 -5.11 -18.98 -17.42
CA GLY A 200 -4.19 -19.01 -18.55
C GLY A 200 -2.84 -19.61 -18.19
N ARG A 201 -2.15 -19.01 -17.22
CA ARG A 201 -0.88 -19.51 -16.67
C ARG A 201 -0.79 -19.19 -15.18
N ALA A 202 0.08 -19.91 -14.48
CA ALA A 202 0.53 -19.58 -13.14
C ALA A 202 2.05 -19.38 -13.17
N ASP A 203 2.48 -18.12 -13.07
CA ASP A 203 3.88 -17.72 -13.26
C ASP A 203 4.72 -17.83 -11.98
N GLY A 204 4.10 -17.97 -10.81
CA GLY A 204 4.76 -18.07 -9.51
C GLY A 204 5.40 -16.76 -9.03
N TYR A 205 5.13 -15.64 -9.70
CA TYR A 205 5.62 -14.31 -9.32
C TYR A 205 4.79 -13.70 -8.18
N GLY A 206 5.41 -12.82 -7.40
CA GLY A 206 4.80 -12.10 -6.29
C GLY A 206 5.07 -10.59 -6.36
N TYR A 207 4.25 -9.80 -5.69
CA TYR A 207 4.45 -8.36 -5.49
C TYR A 207 3.72 -7.86 -4.25
N ASP A 208 2.41 -7.57 -4.37
CA ASP A 208 1.60 -7.05 -3.28
C ASP A 208 0.66 -8.14 -2.73
N ALA A 209 0.19 -7.96 -1.50
CA ALA A 209 -0.79 -8.83 -0.84
C ALA A 209 -1.81 -8.02 -0.05
N ARG A 210 -3.09 -8.21 -0.34
CA ARG A 210 -4.19 -7.48 0.34
C ARG A 210 -5.39 -8.38 0.61
N VAL A 211 -6.02 -8.19 1.77
CA VAL A 211 -7.13 -9.05 2.23
C VAL A 211 -8.46 -8.31 2.21
N LEU A 212 -9.54 -9.03 1.90
CA LEU A 212 -10.92 -8.62 2.12
C LEU A 212 -11.56 -9.60 3.14
N PRO A 213 -11.41 -9.33 4.45
CA PRO A 213 -11.73 -10.30 5.50
C PRO A 213 -13.17 -10.82 5.45
N ARG A 214 -14.12 -9.92 5.23
CA ARG A 214 -15.55 -10.23 5.19
C ARG A 214 -15.97 -11.21 4.08
N ARG A 215 -15.09 -11.48 3.11
CA ARG A 215 -15.32 -12.49 2.05
C ARG A 215 -14.37 -13.68 2.15
N ASN A 216 -13.52 -13.72 3.18
CA ASN A 216 -12.45 -14.71 3.31
C ASN A 216 -11.59 -14.81 2.04
N VAL A 217 -11.21 -13.66 1.47
CA VAL A 217 -10.33 -13.63 0.30
C VAL A 217 -9.12 -12.77 0.52
N MET A 218 -8.04 -13.16 -0.13
CA MET A 218 -6.82 -12.40 -0.26
C MET A 218 -6.44 -12.40 -1.73
N LEU A 219 -5.92 -11.27 -2.19
CA LEU A 219 -5.32 -11.14 -3.52
C LEU A 219 -3.82 -10.97 -3.35
N THR A 220 -3.08 -11.60 -4.25
CA THR A 220 -1.67 -11.29 -4.50
C THR A 220 -1.47 -10.90 -5.95
N SER A 221 -0.51 -10.02 -6.20
CA SER A 221 -0.14 -9.55 -7.55
C SER A 221 1.26 -10.00 -7.92
N SER A 222 1.80 -9.54 -9.06
CA SER A 222 3.01 -10.13 -9.64
C SER A 222 3.93 -9.10 -10.30
N PHE A 223 5.23 -9.24 -10.02
CA PHE A 223 6.29 -8.40 -10.59
C PHE A 223 7.39 -9.25 -11.23
N THR A 224 8.64 -9.07 -10.84
CA THR A 224 9.80 -9.78 -11.38
C THR A 224 10.79 -10.09 -10.26
N GLY A 225 11.72 -11.00 -10.51
CA GLY A 225 12.73 -11.42 -9.53
C GLY A 225 13.94 -10.49 -9.47
N LEU A 226 14.81 -10.76 -8.48
CA LEU A 226 16.01 -9.97 -8.19
C LEU A 226 16.95 -9.83 -9.39
N GLU A 227 17.09 -10.91 -10.18
CA GLU A 227 17.85 -10.89 -11.44
C GLU A 227 17.40 -9.81 -12.43
N ASN A 228 16.14 -9.37 -12.36
CA ASN A 228 15.59 -8.35 -13.24
C ASN A 228 15.51 -6.98 -12.56
N TYR A 229 14.91 -6.88 -11.36
CA TYR A 229 14.67 -5.57 -10.75
C TYR A 229 15.95 -4.89 -10.27
N MET A 230 17.03 -5.64 -10.01
CA MET A 230 18.34 -5.05 -9.69
C MET A 230 19.17 -4.69 -10.93
N ARG A 231 18.68 -4.89 -12.16
CA ARG A 231 19.41 -4.51 -13.37
C ARG A 231 19.22 -3.01 -13.69
N PRO A 232 20.20 -2.36 -14.33
CA PRO A 232 19.99 -1.07 -14.96
C PRO A 232 18.81 -1.12 -15.93
N LEU A 233 17.86 -0.20 -15.78
CA LEU A 233 16.61 -0.21 -16.56
C LEU A 233 16.86 -0.23 -18.08
N GLY A 234 17.82 0.57 -18.56
CA GLY A 234 18.15 0.66 -19.98
C GLY A 234 18.70 -0.65 -20.58
N ASP A 235 19.36 -1.49 -19.78
CA ASP A 235 19.85 -2.80 -20.20
C ASP A 235 18.75 -3.85 -20.15
N LEU A 236 17.92 -3.79 -19.11
CA LEU A 236 16.74 -4.66 -18.96
C LEU A 236 15.79 -4.52 -20.14
N MET A 237 15.48 -3.28 -20.55
CA MET A 237 14.56 -3.00 -21.66
C MET A 237 15.05 -3.50 -23.02
N LYS A 238 16.36 -3.68 -23.19
CA LYS A 238 16.97 -4.20 -24.44
C LYS A 238 17.06 -5.72 -24.47
N ASP A 239 16.86 -6.38 -23.33
CA ASP A 239 16.98 -7.82 -23.17
C ASP A 239 15.61 -8.48 -23.32
N GLY A 240 15.32 -8.99 -24.52
CA GLY A 240 14.04 -9.62 -24.82
C GLY A 240 13.73 -10.86 -23.98
N GLU A 241 14.73 -11.58 -23.46
CA GLU A 241 14.51 -12.73 -22.58
C GLU A 241 14.21 -12.28 -21.15
N ALA A 242 14.87 -11.22 -20.67
CA ALA A 242 14.55 -10.62 -19.38
C ALA A 242 13.15 -10.00 -19.39
N MET A 243 12.75 -9.34 -20.48
CA MET A 243 11.41 -8.76 -20.63
C MET A 243 10.27 -9.81 -20.63
N LYS A 244 10.56 -11.08 -20.89
CA LYS A 244 9.60 -12.19 -20.72
C LYS A 244 9.42 -12.64 -19.27
N ARG A 245 10.33 -12.24 -18.37
CA ARG A 245 10.34 -12.63 -16.95
C ARG A 245 9.61 -11.63 -16.05
N PHE A 246 8.43 -11.21 -16.49
CA PHE A 246 7.58 -10.26 -15.79
C PHE A 246 6.20 -10.84 -15.53
N GLY A 247 5.65 -10.52 -14.36
CA GLY A 247 4.33 -10.89 -13.85
C GLY A 247 3.20 -10.65 -14.84
N GLN A 248 2.36 -11.67 -15.02
CA GLN A 248 1.18 -11.59 -15.88
C GLN A 248 -0.10 -12.03 -15.14
N THR A 249 -0.02 -12.21 -13.82
CA THR A 249 -1.09 -12.86 -13.07
C THR A 249 -1.39 -12.16 -11.75
N MET A 250 -2.59 -12.41 -11.25
CA MET A 250 -2.93 -12.20 -9.84
C MET A 250 -3.48 -13.50 -9.28
N VAL A 251 -3.30 -13.75 -8.00
CA VAL A 251 -3.81 -14.97 -7.35
C VAL A 251 -4.88 -14.60 -6.34
N LEU A 252 -6.04 -15.23 -6.46
CA LEU A 252 -7.10 -15.23 -5.47
C LEU A 252 -6.89 -16.39 -4.51
N TRP A 253 -6.91 -16.11 -3.22
CA TRP A 253 -6.70 -17.07 -2.14
C TRP A 253 -7.95 -17.19 -1.28
N ASP A 254 -8.17 -18.38 -0.72
CA ASP A 254 -8.86 -18.49 0.56
C ASP A 254 -7.93 -17.88 1.62
N PHE A 255 -8.37 -16.76 2.20
CA PHE A 255 -7.52 -16.01 3.12
C PHE A 255 -7.21 -16.85 4.36
N HIS A 256 -8.20 -17.34 5.10
CA HIS A 256 -7.99 -18.07 6.34
C HIS A 256 -7.19 -19.36 6.17
N ALA A 257 -7.44 -20.12 5.10
CA ALA A 257 -6.73 -21.37 4.85
C ALA A 257 -5.35 -21.17 4.17
N ARG A 258 -5.03 -19.95 3.70
CA ARG A 258 -3.86 -19.67 2.87
C ARG A 258 -3.76 -20.56 1.63
N GLN A 259 -4.92 -20.89 1.05
CA GLN A 259 -5.03 -21.80 -0.08
C GLN A 259 -5.29 -21.02 -1.38
N PRO A 260 -4.47 -21.16 -2.43
CA PRO A 260 -4.81 -20.64 -3.74
C PRO A 260 -6.15 -21.19 -4.25
N ARG A 261 -7.01 -20.30 -4.74
CA ARG A 261 -8.31 -20.65 -5.35
C ARG A 261 -8.28 -20.50 -6.86
N ALA A 262 -7.73 -19.39 -7.34
CA ALA A 262 -7.64 -19.12 -8.77
C ALA A 262 -6.42 -18.27 -9.09
N VAL A 263 -5.83 -18.51 -10.26
CA VAL A 263 -4.85 -17.63 -10.88
C VAL A 263 -5.53 -16.91 -12.03
N LEU A 264 -5.70 -15.60 -11.87
CA LEU A 264 -6.35 -14.68 -12.79
C LEU A 264 -5.33 -14.16 -13.81
N ASN A 265 -5.73 -14.09 -15.08
CA ASN A 265 -4.88 -13.57 -16.14
C ASN A 265 -4.96 -12.03 -16.20
N VAL A 266 -3.92 -11.35 -15.72
CA VAL A 266 -3.85 -9.88 -15.61
C VAL A 266 -2.53 -9.41 -16.24
N PRO A 267 -2.43 -9.37 -17.58
CA PRO A 267 -1.16 -9.14 -18.26
C PRO A 267 -0.66 -7.70 -18.12
N GLY A 268 0.68 -7.59 -18.12
CA GLY A 268 1.38 -6.31 -18.09
C GLY A 268 1.83 -5.86 -16.71
N VAL A 269 2.16 -6.79 -15.81
CA VAL A 269 2.76 -6.50 -14.49
C VAL A 269 1.78 -5.79 -13.56
N PRO A 270 0.80 -6.53 -12.99
CA PRO A 270 -0.11 -5.99 -12.00
C PRO A 270 0.65 -5.72 -10.69
N LEU A 271 0.66 -4.47 -10.25
CA LEU A 271 1.42 -4.04 -9.07
C LEU A 271 0.51 -3.91 -7.84
N GLU A 272 0.21 -2.68 -7.45
CA GLU A 272 -0.43 -2.33 -6.20
C GLU A 272 -1.92 -2.70 -6.17
N ILE A 273 -2.36 -3.37 -5.10
CA ILE A 273 -3.76 -3.79 -4.93
C ILE A 273 -4.47 -2.81 -4.00
N ARG A 274 -5.65 -2.32 -4.40
CA ARG A 274 -6.49 -1.46 -3.55
C ARG A 274 -7.91 -2.00 -3.49
N TRP A 275 -8.28 -2.60 -2.36
CA TRP A 275 -9.66 -3.00 -2.08
C TRP A 275 -10.54 -1.78 -1.87
N ALA A 276 -11.77 -1.85 -2.38
CA ALA A 276 -12.81 -0.90 -2.03
C ALA A 276 -13.21 -1.00 -0.56
N TRP A 277 -13.38 0.15 0.09
CA TRP A 277 -13.64 0.29 1.52
C TRP A 277 -15.11 0.14 1.89
N GLY A 278 -16.01 0.41 0.95
CA GLY A 278 -17.45 0.32 1.16
C GLY A 278 -17.83 -1.05 1.73
N PRO A 279 -18.68 -1.11 2.77
CA PRO A 279 -18.93 -2.34 3.54
C PRO A 279 -19.53 -3.49 2.70
N LYS A 280 -20.08 -3.17 1.53
CA LYS A 280 -20.66 -4.11 0.57
C LYS A 280 -19.82 -4.30 -0.70
N ASN A 281 -18.78 -3.49 -0.92
CA ASN A 281 -18.02 -3.44 -2.16
C ASN A 281 -17.06 -4.63 -2.29
N THR A 282 -17.36 -5.59 -3.15
CA THR A 282 -16.57 -6.82 -3.36
C THR A 282 -15.65 -6.70 -4.57
N TYR A 283 -14.85 -5.64 -4.63
CA TYR A 283 -13.90 -5.40 -5.72
C TYR A 283 -12.62 -4.71 -5.25
N ALA A 284 -11.58 -4.86 -6.04
CA ALA A 284 -10.29 -4.18 -5.91
C ALA A 284 -9.82 -3.64 -7.27
N PHE A 285 -8.98 -2.61 -7.22
CA PHE A 285 -8.23 -2.12 -8.37
C PHE A 285 -6.77 -2.58 -8.31
N THR A 286 -6.17 -2.73 -9.50
CA THR A 286 -4.71 -2.76 -9.71
C THR A 286 -4.38 -2.01 -10.99
N SER A 287 -3.20 -1.41 -11.07
CA SER A 287 -2.63 -0.92 -12.32
C SER A 287 -1.67 -1.97 -12.91
N THR A 288 -1.51 -1.97 -14.23
CA THR A 288 -0.53 -2.80 -14.94
C THR A 288 0.55 -1.93 -15.59
N ALA A 289 1.79 -2.08 -15.13
CA ALA A 289 2.90 -1.19 -15.47
C ALA A 289 3.25 -1.17 -16.97
N LEU A 290 3.30 -2.35 -17.61
CA LEU A 290 3.76 -2.47 -19.01
C LEU A 290 2.63 -2.29 -20.04
N THR A 291 1.38 -2.54 -19.65
CA THR A 291 0.21 -2.34 -20.53
C THR A 291 -0.49 -1.01 -20.30
N SER A 292 -0.14 -0.28 -19.24
CA SER A 292 -0.71 1.02 -18.88
C SER A 292 -2.23 0.99 -18.69
N LYS A 293 -2.75 -0.04 -18.02
CA LYS A 293 -4.20 -0.23 -17.80
C LYS A 293 -4.57 -0.23 -16.32
N LEU A 294 -5.77 0.26 -16.05
CA LEU A 294 -6.45 0.05 -14.79
C LEU A 294 -7.32 -1.20 -14.90
N TRP A 295 -7.18 -2.11 -13.95
CA TRP A 295 -7.91 -3.37 -13.86
C TRP A 295 -8.82 -3.38 -12.65
N LEU A 296 -9.99 -4.01 -12.82
CA LEU A 296 -10.94 -4.30 -11.77
C LEU A 296 -10.94 -5.81 -11.52
N VAL A 297 -10.69 -6.20 -10.28
CA VAL A 297 -10.88 -7.57 -9.79
C VAL A 297 -12.11 -7.59 -8.92
N ARG A 298 -13.11 -8.43 -9.22
CA ARG A 298 -14.36 -8.45 -8.44
C ARG A 298 -14.96 -9.84 -8.32
N GLU A 299 -15.89 -9.95 -7.38
CA GLU A 299 -16.83 -11.06 -7.29
C GLU A 299 -18.11 -10.77 -8.10
N ASP A 300 -18.31 -11.50 -9.20
CA ASP A 300 -19.48 -11.32 -10.08
C ASP A 300 -20.72 -12.08 -9.58
N ALA A 301 -20.49 -13.20 -8.89
CA ALA A 301 -21.49 -14.01 -8.21
C ALA A 301 -20.84 -14.66 -6.98
N PRO A 302 -21.60 -15.15 -5.97
CA PRO A 302 -21.02 -15.72 -4.76
C PRO A 302 -19.91 -16.74 -5.04
N GLY A 303 -18.67 -16.41 -4.67
CA GLY A 303 -17.48 -17.23 -4.88
C GLY A 303 -16.87 -17.20 -6.30
N ALA A 304 -17.53 -16.59 -7.28
CA ALA A 304 -17.05 -16.44 -8.65
C ALA A 304 -16.38 -15.07 -8.84
N TRP A 305 -15.08 -15.09 -9.09
CA TRP A 305 -14.27 -13.89 -9.27
C TRP A 305 -13.76 -13.78 -10.70
N SER A 306 -13.62 -12.54 -11.17
CA SER A 306 -13.00 -12.21 -12.46
C SER A 306 -12.09 -10.99 -12.33
N ALA A 307 -11.19 -10.83 -13.30
CA ALA A 307 -10.39 -9.64 -13.51
C ALA A 307 -10.58 -9.14 -14.94
N LYS A 308 -10.77 -7.83 -15.12
CA LYS A 308 -10.86 -7.22 -16.45
C LYS A 308 -10.26 -5.80 -16.48
N PRO A 309 -9.72 -5.35 -17.62
CA PRO A 309 -9.33 -3.96 -17.77
C PRO A 309 -10.60 -3.10 -17.81
N VAL A 310 -10.55 -1.93 -17.17
CA VAL A 310 -11.70 -1.01 -17.06
C VAL A 310 -11.37 0.41 -17.52
N ALA A 311 -10.09 0.79 -17.58
CA ALA A 311 -9.65 2.04 -18.20
C ALA A 311 -8.21 1.94 -18.70
N GLU A 312 -7.87 2.79 -19.67
CA GLU A 312 -6.49 3.05 -20.08
C GLU A 312 -5.93 4.19 -19.21
N ILE A 313 -4.70 4.04 -18.71
CA ILE A 313 -4.01 5.05 -17.91
C ILE A 313 -3.16 5.96 -18.81
N GLY A 314 -2.58 5.38 -19.87
CA GLY A 314 -1.78 6.08 -20.85
C GLY A 314 -1.44 5.17 -22.03
N ASP A 315 -0.74 5.72 -23.02
CA ASP A 315 -0.26 4.94 -24.16
C ASP A 315 0.97 4.11 -23.75
N PRO A 316 0.92 2.77 -23.74
CA PRO A 316 2.08 1.96 -23.37
C PRO A 316 3.27 2.15 -24.31
N SER A 317 3.08 2.65 -25.54
CA SER A 317 4.18 2.94 -26.48
C SER A 317 5.06 4.10 -26.03
N THR A 318 4.54 5.01 -25.19
CA THR A 318 5.29 6.11 -24.59
C THR A 318 5.87 5.75 -23.22
N LEU A 319 5.61 4.52 -22.75
CA LEU A 319 6.09 3.95 -21.48
C LEU A 319 5.85 4.89 -20.27
N PRO A 320 4.61 5.31 -19.96
CA PRO A 320 4.37 6.09 -18.74
C PRO A 320 4.69 5.29 -17.47
N VAL A 321 4.50 3.96 -17.50
CA VAL A 321 4.76 3.00 -16.40
C VAL A 321 3.99 3.36 -15.12
N PRO A 322 2.69 3.01 -15.01
CA PRO A 322 1.97 3.11 -13.75
C PRO A 322 2.62 2.25 -12.66
N VAL A 323 2.95 2.84 -11.51
CA VAL A 323 3.71 2.17 -10.44
C VAL A 323 2.98 2.11 -9.10
N ASP A 324 2.14 3.09 -8.80
CA ASP A 324 1.35 3.10 -7.56
C ASP A 324 -0.06 3.66 -7.79
N ILE A 325 -0.99 3.26 -6.92
CA ILE A 325 -2.37 3.74 -6.91
C ILE A 325 -2.86 3.98 -5.48
N SER A 326 -3.75 4.95 -5.30
CA SER A 326 -4.39 5.24 -4.00
C SER A 326 -5.88 5.51 -4.14
N LEU A 327 -6.71 4.62 -3.58
CA LEU A 327 -8.18 4.66 -3.67
C LEU A 327 -8.77 5.41 -2.48
N SER A 328 -9.59 6.43 -2.70
CA SER A 328 -10.25 7.22 -1.64
C SER A 328 -11.13 6.37 -0.72
N ALA A 329 -11.23 6.79 0.54
CA ALA A 329 -11.99 6.09 1.57
C ALA A 329 -13.49 5.93 1.24
N ASP A 330 -14.02 6.81 0.39
CA ASP A 330 -15.39 6.77 -0.10
C ASP A 330 -15.55 5.98 -1.42
N ASP A 331 -14.46 5.37 -1.92
CA ASP A 331 -14.38 4.61 -3.17
C ASP A 331 -14.76 5.40 -4.43
N ARG A 332 -14.54 6.72 -4.45
CA ARG A 332 -14.93 7.59 -5.57
C ARG A 332 -13.78 8.12 -6.40
N THR A 333 -12.59 8.21 -5.84
CA THR A 333 -11.41 8.79 -6.49
C THR A 333 -10.23 7.85 -6.38
N LEU A 334 -9.57 7.59 -7.51
CA LEU A 334 -8.37 6.78 -7.58
C LEU A 334 -7.22 7.61 -8.14
N PHE A 335 -6.19 7.85 -7.34
CA PHE A 335 -4.92 8.40 -7.81
C PHE A 335 -4.09 7.29 -8.42
N VAL A 336 -3.44 7.59 -9.54
CA VAL A 336 -2.62 6.67 -10.32
C VAL A 336 -1.35 7.40 -10.73
N ASP A 337 -0.21 6.96 -10.22
CA ASP A 337 1.08 7.58 -10.48
C ASP A 337 1.84 6.81 -11.56
N THR A 338 2.44 7.57 -12.48
CA THR A 338 3.23 7.04 -13.59
C THR A 338 4.66 7.55 -13.51
N PHE A 339 5.59 6.60 -13.58
CA PHE A 339 6.97 6.82 -13.23
C PHE A 339 7.75 7.65 -14.24
N MET A 340 7.69 7.28 -15.51
CA MET A 340 8.61 7.84 -16.52
C MET A 340 8.28 9.28 -16.89
N ASP A 341 7.01 9.65 -16.85
CA ASP A 341 6.53 11.02 -17.15
C ASP A 341 6.36 11.88 -15.88
N GLY A 342 6.50 11.29 -14.70
CA GLY A 342 6.42 11.95 -13.39
C GLY A 342 5.05 12.56 -13.09
N THR A 343 3.98 11.90 -13.53
CA THR A 343 2.61 12.46 -13.52
C THR A 343 1.68 11.66 -12.62
N THR A 344 0.88 12.37 -11.82
CA THR A 344 -0.28 11.77 -11.13
C THR A 344 -1.52 11.99 -11.99
N ARG A 345 -2.31 10.93 -12.19
CA ARG A 345 -3.61 10.94 -12.88
C ARG A 345 -4.69 10.56 -11.88
N VAL A 346 -5.81 11.25 -11.94
CA VAL A 346 -6.91 11.03 -10.99
C VAL A 346 -8.12 10.56 -11.77
N PHE A 347 -8.68 9.44 -11.34
CA PHE A 347 -9.87 8.83 -11.93
C PHE A 347 -11.06 8.96 -10.97
N ASP A 348 -12.21 9.34 -11.50
CA ASP A 348 -13.50 9.08 -10.88
C ASP A 348 -13.82 7.59 -11.07
N VAL A 349 -13.96 6.87 -9.96
CA VAL A 349 -14.23 5.43 -9.89
C VAL A 349 -15.57 5.14 -9.19
N SER A 350 -16.46 6.14 -9.10
CA SER A 350 -17.80 5.98 -8.52
C SER A 350 -18.60 4.88 -9.24
N ASP A 351 -18.36 4.69 -10.54
CA ASP A 351 -18.69 3.45 -11.27
C ASP A 351 -17.39 2.68 -11.52
N PRO A 352 -17.12 1.58 -10.78
CA PRO A 352 -15.86 0.87 -10.88
C PRO A 352 -15.67 0.15 -12.23
N GLU A 353 -16.74 -0.02 -13.02
CA GLU A 353 -16.65 -0.60 -14.35
C GLU A 353 -16.27 0.40 -15.44
N LYS A 354 -16.45 1.70 -15.16
CA LYS A 354 -16.20 2.77 -16.12
C LYS A 354 -15.43 3.94 -15.47
N PRO A 355 -14.21 3.69 -14.96
CA PRO A 355 -13.37 4.77 -14.46
C PRO A 355 -13.16 5.85 -15.51
N ARG A 356 -13.17 7.10 -15.09
CA ARG A 356 -12.96 8.25 -15.98
C ARG A 356 -11.88 9.15 -15.40
N GLN A 357 -10.83 9.43 -16.17
CA GLN A 357 -9.84 10.43 -15.77
C GLN A 357 -10.51 11.80 -15.64
N ILE A 358 -10.30 12.46 -14.50
CA ILE A 358 -10.88 13.76 -14.16
C ILE A 358 -9.83 14.85 -13.94
N TYR A 359 -8.58 14.46 -13.70
CA TYR A 359 -7.49 15.38 -13.44
C TYR A 359 -6.15 14.73 -13.77
N GLU A 360 -5.16 15.54 -14.12
CA GLU A 360 -3.76 15.13 -14.26
C GLU A 360 -2.84 16.28 -13.84
N LYS A 361 -1.67 15.93 -13.29
CA LYS A 361 -0.65 16.91 -12.94
C LYS A 361 0.74 16.30 -12.97
N LYS A 362 1.67 16.96 -13.66
CA LYS A 362 3.10 16.63 -13.54
C LYS A 362 3.62 17.06 -12.17
N ILE A 363 4.11 16.10 -11.39
CA ILE A 363 4.61 16.31 -10.03
C ILE A 363 6.14 16.49 -10.03
N GLY A 364 6.85 15.77 -10.90
CA GLY A 364 8.31 15.85 -11.04
C GLY A 364 8.79 15.30 -12.37
N ALA A 365 10.11 15.17 -12.53
CA ALA A 365 10.70 14.46 -13.68
C ALA A 365 10.43 12.95 -13.63
N GLN A 366 10.34 12.37 -12.43
CA GLN A 366 9.88 11.01 -12.13
C GLN A 366 8.93 11.04 -10.92
N LEU A 367 8.09 10.02 -10.76
CA LEU A 367 7.12 9.92 -9.68
C LEU A 367 6.88 8.46 -9.30
N ASN A 368 6.80 8.12 -8.02
CA ASN A 368 6.48 6.76 -7.60
C ASN A 368 5.26 6.70 -6.67
N MET A 369 5.48 6.78 -5.36
CA MET A 369 4.44 6.45 -4.40
C MET A 369 3.46 7.60 -4.21
N VAL A 370 2.19 7.25 -4.07
CA VAL A 370 1.09 8.13 -3.68
C VAL A 370 0.40 7.59 -2.43
N SER A 371 0.43 8.40 -1.38
CA SER A 371 -0.31 8.14 -0.14
C SER A 371 -1.28 9.27 0.11
N GLN A 372 -2.52 8.96 0.49
CA GLN A 372 -3.50 9.97 0.84
C GLN A 372 -4.00 9.80 2.27
N SER A 373 -4.26 10.92 2.92
CA SER A 373 -4.92 10.94 4.22
C SER A 373 -6.31 10.30 4.13
N TRP A 374 -6.78 9.74 5.24
CA TRP A 374 -8.09 9.07 5.28
C TRP A 374 -9.26 9.95 4.85
N ASP A 375 -9.22 11.24 5.19
CA ASP A 375 -10.25 12.20 4.78
C ASP A 375 -10.18 12.59 3.30
N GLY A 376 -9.20 12.08 2.55
CA GLY A 376 -8.99 12.32 1.12
C GLY A 376 -8.54 13.75 0.79
N LYS A 377 -8.12 14.54 1.78
CA LYS A 377 -7.79 15.96 1.59
C LYS A 377 -6.31 16.24 1.41
N ARG A 378 -5.42 15.32 1.78
CA ARG A 378 -3.97 15.51 1.73
C ARG A 378 -3.36 14.36 0.95
N ILE A 379 -2.62 14.68 -0.10
CA ILE A 379 -1.97 13.71 -0.97
C ILE A 379 -0.47 13.95 -0.90
N TYR A 380 0.28 12.88 -0.66
CA TYR A 380 1.72 12.86 -0.50
C TYR A 380 2.34 12.04 -1.62
N TYR A 381 3.47 12.51 -2.12
CA TYR A 381 4.16 11.92 -3.26
C TYR A 381 5.65 11.79 -2.99
N THR A 382 6.22 10.62 -3.29
CA THR A 382 7.68 10.41 -3.35
C THR A 382 8.11 9.99 -4.75
N SER A 383 9.38 10.18 -5.06
CA SER A 383 9.86 10.09 -6.44
C SER A 383 10.58 8.78 -6.79
N SER A 384 11.21 8.09 -5.85
CA SER A 384 12.10 6.95 -6.14
C SER A 384 11.35 5.65 -6.32
N LEU A 385 11.70 4.86 -7.35
CA LEU A 385 11.17 3.53 -7.60
C LEU A 385 12.17 2.43 -7.22
N LEU A 386 13.30 2.38 -7.91
CA LEU A 386 14.40 1.45 -7.66
C LEU A 386 15.71 2.17 -8.00
N ALA A 387 16.79 1.91 -7.26
CA ALA A 387 18.06 2.62 -7.40
C ALA A 387 18.59 2.61 -8.84
N ASN A 388 18.43 1.47 -9.52
CA ASN A 388 18.94 1.23 -10.87
C ASN A 388 17.94 1.61 -11.98
N TRP A 389 16.75 2.07 -11.60
CA TRP A 389 15.68 2.46 -12.53
C TRP A 389 15.35 3.96 -12.45
N ASP A 390 15.59 4.57 -11.29
CA ASP A 390 15.56 6.02 -11.11
C ASP A 390 16.34 6.73 -12.21
N LYS A 391 15.81 7.88 -12.63
CA LYS A 391 16.48 8.74 -13.60
C LYS A 391 17.82 9.21 -13.04
N THR A 392 18.67 9.69 -13.93
CA THR A 392 20.03 10.16 -13.60
C THR A 392 20.18 11.63 -13.97
N GLY A 393 21.29 12.25 -13.56
CA GLY A 393 21.59 13.64 -13.89
C GLY A 393 20.54 14.62 -13.34
N THR A 394 20.16 15.61 -14.14
CA THR A 394 19.22 16.67 -13.73
C THR A 394 17.79 16.19 -13.56
N GLU A 395 17.42 15.03 -14.10
CA GLU A 395 16.09 14.44 -13.93
C GLU A 395 15.99 13.50 -12.71
N ASN A 396 17.09 13.26 -11.99
CA ASN A 396 17.12 12.44 -10.77
C ASN A 396 16.56 13.21 -9.56
N GLU A 397 15.31 13.67 -9.65
CA GLU A 397 14.66 14.38 -8.56
C GLU A 397 14.36 13.41 -7.40
N GLN A 398 14.79 13.76 -6.19
CA GLN A 398 14.52 12.99 -4.96
C GLN A 398 13.72 13.85 -4.00
N PHE A 399 12.41 13.59 -3.88
CA PHE A 399 11.52 14.47 -3.11
C PHE A 399 10.44 13.76 -2.31
N LEU A 400 9.95 14.46 -1.29
CA LEU A 400 8.60 14.30 -0.77
C LEU A 400 7.82 15.59 -1.06
N LYS A 401 6.68 15.50 -1.75
CA LYS A 401 5.79 16.65 -2.02
C LYS A 401 4.41 16.35 -1.46
N ALA A 402 3.85 17.32 -0.73
CA ALA A 402 2.50 17.23 -0.18
C ALA A 402 1.57 18.26 -0.83
N TYR A 403 0.35 17.85 -1.11
CA TYR A 403 -0.69 18.66 -1.73
C TYR A 403 -2.00 18.55 -0.94
N ALA A 404 -2.82 19.60 -1.00
CA ALA A 404 -4.22 19.55 -0.65
C ALA A 404 -5.04 19.16 -1.89
N TRP A 405 -6.03 18.29 -1.71
CA TRP A 405 -7.00 17.90 -2.74
C TRP A 405 -8.39 18.42 -2.37
N ASN A 406 -8.99 19.20 -3.26
CA ASN A 406 -10.33 19.78 -3.05
C ASN A 406 -11.42 19.08 -3.89
N GLY A 407 -11.11 17.94 -4.52
CA GLY A 407 -11.98 17.25 -5.47
C GLY A 407 -11.87 17.75 -6.92
N LYS A 408 -11.04 18.75 -7.20
CA LYS A 408 -10.85 19.33 -8.53
C LYS A 408 -9.39 19.55 -8.90
N GLU A 409 -8.56 20.00 -7.96
CA GLU A 409 -7.15 20.31 -8.20
C GLU A 409 -6.27 20.04 -6.98
N LEU A 410 -4.97 19.83 -7.24
CA LEU A 410 -3.92 19.69 -6.24
C LEU A 410 -3.24 21.04 -5.96
N THR A 411 -3.37 21.55 -4.73
CA THR A 411 -2.69 22.76 -4.26
C THR A 411 -1.49 22.39 -3.38
N ALA A 412 -0.30 22.92 -3.67
CA ALA A 412 0.90 22.59 -2.91
C ALA A 412 0.79 22.99 -1.43
N ARG A 413 1.25 22.11 -0.53
CA ARG A 413 1.37 22.37 0.92
C ARG A 413 2.82 22.54 1.33
N PHE A 414 3.67 21.58 0.98
CA PHE A 414 5.11 21.66 1.16
C PHE A 414 5.85 20.76 0.15
N ALA A 415 7.14 20.99 -0.01
CA ALA A 415 8.03 20.17 -0.81
C ALA A 415 9.38 20.06 -0.11
N ILE A 416 9.94 18.85 -0.05
CA ILE A 416 11.24 18.55 0.54
C ILE A 416 12.11 17.95 -0.56
N ASP A 417 13.27 18.53 -0.77
CA ASP A 417 14.32 17.97 -1.62
C ASP A 417 15.21 17.07 -0.75
N PHE A 418 15.06 15.75 -0.87
CA PHE A 418 15.80 14.78 -0.09
C PHE A 418 17.29 14.74 -0.45
N THR A 419 17.68 15.24 -1.63
CA THR A 419 19.10 15.41 -1.99
C THR A 419 19.68 16.61 -1.26
N ALA A 420 18.99 17.75 -1.28
CA ALA A 420 19.42 18.96 -0.57
C ALA A 420 19.50 18.73 0.96
N GLU A 421 18.53 18.00 1.52
CA GLU A 421 18.51 17.58 2.93
C GLU A 421 19.49 16.43 3.25
N ARG A 422 20.20 15.89 2.24
CA ARG A 422 21.16 14.79 2.38
C ARG A 422 20.56 13.51 2.99
N LEU A 423 19.30 13.21 2.66
CA LEU A 423 18.54 12.11 3.25
C LEU A 423 18.63 10.82 2.45
N GLY A 424 18.66 10.88 1.12
CA GLY A 424 18.67 9.71 0.23
C GLY A 424 17.55 9.76 -0.80
N ARG A 425 17.05 8.60 -1.22
CA ARG A 425 15.98 8.42 -2.20
C ARG A 425 14.68 8.00 -1.49
N PRO A 426 13.66 8.87 -1.36
CA PRO A 426 12.44 8.54 -0.64
C PRO A 426 11.56 7.57 -1.44
N HIS A 427 11.11 6.49 -0.80
CA HIS A 427 10.23 5.48 -1.41
C HIS A 427 8.88 5.41 -0.68
N MET A 428 8.67 4.43 0.20
CA MET A 428 7.38 4.21 0.86
C MET A 428 7.09 5.28 1.92
N MET A 429 5.84 5.72 1.98
CA MET A 429 5.31 6.60 3.01
C MET A 429 4.35 5.85 3.92
N ALA A 430 4.37 6.20 5.21
CA ALA A 430 3.39 5.71 6.16
C ALA A 430 3.08 6.80 7.20
N PHE A 431 1.83 6.92 7.61
CA PHE A 431 1.44 8.01 8.52
C PHE A 431 1.55 7.63 10.00
N GLY A 432 1.86 8.62 10.84
CA GLY A 432 1.90 8.50 12.29
C GLY A 432 1.08 9.58 12.97
N ALA A 433 0.55 9.30 14.15
CA ALA A 433 -0.09 10.30 15.01
C ALA A 433 0.19 10.00 16.48
N THR A 434 0.49 11.04 17.24
CA THR A 434 0.75 10.98 18.69
C THR A 434 -0.49 10.46 19.44
N ALA A 435 -1.68 10.84 18.95
CA ALA A 435 -2.97 10.45 19.54
C ALA A 435 -3.21 8.93 19.54
N LEU A 436 -2.48 8.14 18.73
CA LEU A 436 -2.57 6.68 18.76
C LEU A 436 -2.04 6.06 20.06
N TYR A 437 -1.14 6.77 20.76
CA TYR A 437 -0.40 6.23 21.90
C TYR A 437 -0.64 7.00 23.20
N ALA A 438 -1.48 8.04 23.16
CA ALA A 438 -1.90 8.76 24.34
C ALA A 438 -2.76 7.84 25.21
N LYS A 439 -2.37 7.69 26.49
CA LYS A 439 -3.11 6.91 27.50
C LYS A 439 -4.24 7.70 28.12
#